data_AF-A0ABD5DY26-F1
#
_entry.id   AF-A0ABD5DY26-F1
#
_cell.length_a   1.000
_cell.length_b   1.000
_cell.length_c   1.000
_cell.angle_alpha   90.00
_cell.angle_beta   90.00
_cell.angle_gamma   90.00
#
_symmetry.space_group_name_H-M   'P 1'
#
loop_
_entity.id
_entity.type
_entity.pdbx_description
1 polymer ?
#
loop_
_entity_poly.entity_id
_entity_poly.type
_entity_poly.pdbx_seq_one_letter_code
_entity_poly.pdbx_strand_id
1 'polypeptide(L)'
;DSLTEKEKSIFFDGTRLRHTNGELNFANVSWAERVGLQRQDYIEGFGEGVETPFYKNVQLKSGIPSAFTVSNPNADRVRIILAVNSLLS
;
A
#
# COMPACT_ATOMS: atom_id res chain seq x y z
N ASP A 1 8.74 26.50 5.67
CA ASP A 1 8.67 25.15 6.26
C ASP A 1 9.50 24.20 5.40
N SER A 2 10.18 23.22 6.01
CA SER A 2 11.09 22.29 5.33
C SER A 2 10.39 21.44 4.26
N LEU A 3 9.10 21.13 4.45
CA LEU A 3 8.29 20.40 3.48
C LEU A 3 8.04 21.22 2.20
N THR A 4 7.77 22.52 2.34
CA THR A 4 7.56 23.45 1.22
C THR A 4 8.79 23.57 0.32
N GLU A 5 9.98 23.50 0.90
CA GLU A 5 11.22 23.53 0.12
C GLU A 5 11.45 22.23 -0.66
N LYS A 6 11.06 21.08 -0.10
CA LYS A 6 11.15 19.78 -0.79
C LYS A 6 10.24 19.70 -2.01
N GLU A 7 9.07 20.31 -1.95
CA GLU A 7 8.13 20.38 -3.09
C GLU A 7 8.72 21.09 -4.32
N LYS A 8 9.69 21.99 -4.12
CA LYS A 8 10.39 22.68 -5.23
C LYS A 8 11.35 21.75 -5.99
N SER A 9 11.61 20.56 -5.46
CA SER A 9 12.48 19.53 -6.05
C SER A 9 11.70 18.38 -6.69
N ILE A 10 10.36 18.42 -6.65
CA ILE A 10 9.48 17.44 -7.33
C ILE A 10 9.11 18.02 -8.69
N PHE A 11 9.25 17.23 -9.76
CA PHE A 11 8.97 17.67 -11.13
C PHE A 11 7.99 16.72 -11.82
N PHE A 12 7.00 17.30 -12.50
CA PHE A 12 6.15 16.61 -13.47
C PHE A 12 6.45 17.19 -14.86
N ASP A 13 6.93 16.36 -15.78
CA ASP A 13 7.29 16.76 -17.15
C ASP A 13 8.19 18.01 -17.22
N GLY A 14 9.18 18.09 -16.33
CA GLY A 14 10.11 19.21 -16.25
C GLY A 14 9.57 20.46 -15.55
N THR A 15 8.30 20.47 -15.14
CA THR A 15 7.68 21.55 -14.36
C THR A 15 7.70 21.21 -12.88
N ARG A 16 8.18 22.11 -12.04
CA ARG A 16 8.21 21.92 -10.57
C ARG A 16 6.81 21.82 -9.99
N LEU A 17 6.60 21.03 -8.95
CA LEU A 17 5.33 21.01 -8.20
C LEU A 17 5.07 22.37 -7.55
N ARG A 18 6.06 22.90 -6.83
CA ARG A 18 6.01 24.25 -6.25
C ARG A 18 7.01 25.17 -6.95
N HIS A 19 6.51 26.32 -7.37
CA HIS A 19 7.31 27.37 -7.99
C HIS A 19 8.23 28.05 -6.95
N THR A 20 9.25 28.77 -7.42
CA THR A 20 10.24 29.45 -6.54
C THR A 20 9.61 30.56 -5.70
N ASN A 21 8.55 31.19 -6.21
CA ASN A 21 7.72 32.18 -5.49
C ASN A 21 6.83 31.54 -4.40
N GLY A 22 6.78 30.21 -4.30
CA GLY A 22 6.00 29.47 -3.31
C GLY A 22 4.62 29.01 -3.76
N GLU A 23 4.14 29.35 -4.96
CA GLU A 23 2.84 28.89 -5.47
C GLU A 23 2.89 27.46 -6.04
N LEU A 24 1.77 26.74 -6.02
CA LEU A 24 1.66 25.39 -6.60
C LEU A 24 1.31 25.48 -8.08
N ASN A 25 2.04 24.75 -8.92
CA ASN A 25 1.75 24.64 -10.36
C ASN A 25 0.65 23.61 -10.65
N PHE A 26 0.41 22.67 -9.73
CA PHE A 26 -0.56 21.60 -9.88
C PHE A 26 -1.47 21.53 -8.65
N ALA A 27 -2.78 21.46 -8.89
CA ALA A 27 -3.77 21.21 -7.85
C ALA A 27 -3.96 19.72 -7.61
N ASN A 28 -4.49 19.35 -6.44
CA ASN A 28 -4.86 17.97 -6.08
C ASN A 28 -3.70 16.97 -6.13
N VAL A 29 -2.48 17.42 -5.86
CA VAL A 29 -1.30 16.56 -5.72
C VAL A 29 -1.10 16.26 -4.24
N SER A 30 -0.91 14.98 -3.91
CA SER A 30 -0.42 14.53 -2.61
C SER A 30 0.93 13.83 -2.80
N TRP A 31 1.84 14.05 -1.87
CA TRP A 31 3.16 13.40 -1.88
C TRP A 31 3.57 13.07 -0.45
N ALA A 32 4.40 12.04 -0.32
CA ALA A 32 5.03 11.64 0.91
C ALA A 32 6.46 11.17 0.62
N GLU A 33 7.37 11.45 1.53
CA GLU A 33 8.76 10.98 1.46
C GLU A 33 9.02 9.93 2.54
N ARG A 34 9.93 9.00 2.25
CA ARG A 34 10.52 8.09 3.22
C ARG A 34 12.03 8.17 3.10
N VAL A 35 12.72 8.45 4.20
CA VAL A 35 14.19 8.58 4.25
C VAL A 35 14.91 7.23 4.46
N GLY A 36 14.20 6.11 4.34
CA GLY A 36 14.76 4.75 4.47
C GLY A 36 15.32 4.36 5.85
N LEU A 37 14.61 4.64 6.96
CA LEU A 37 15.00 4.13 8.29
C LEU A 37 14.77 2.61 8.41
N GLN A 38 15.44 1.93 9.35
CA GLN A 38 15.20 0.51 9.61
C GLN A 38 13.77 0.18 10.06
N ARG A 39 13.11 1.12 10.75
CA ARG A 39 11.69 1.02 11.11
C ARG A 39 10.96 2.20 10.45
N GLN A 40 9.95 1.91 9.63
CA GLN A 40 9.15 2.93 8.97
C GLN A 40 7.68 2.53 8.96
N ASP A 41 6.82 3.54 9.05
CA ASP A 41 5.38 3.37 8.93
C ASP A 41 4.99 3.15 7.46
N TYR A 42 3.97 2.33 7.26
CA TYR A 42 3.38 2.01 5.96
C TYR A 42 3.01 3.29 5.17
N ILE A 43 3.10 3.22 3.83
CA ILE A 43 2.67 4.32 2.94
C ILE A 43 1.22 4.05 2.52
N GLU A 44 0.29 4.83 3.06
CA GLU A 44 -1.12 4.77 2.69
C GLU A 44 -1.38 5.34 1.28
N GLY A 45 -2.47 4.92 0.64
CA GLY A 45 -2.95 5.52 -0.62
C GLY A 45 -2.28 5.03 -1.92
N PHE A 46 -1.16 4.33 -1.86
CA PHE A 46 -0.67 3.54 -3.01
C PHE A 46 -1.38 2.18 -2.99
N GLY A 47 -2.18 1.92 -4.03
CA GLY A 47 -2.98 0.69 -4.18
C GLY A 47 -2.14 -0.60 -4.07
N GLU A 48 -2.85 -1.71 -3.85
CA GLU A 48 -2.36 -3.06 -3.52
C GLU A 48 -0.88 -3.29 -3.82
N GLY A 49 -0.01 -3.10 -2.80
CA GLY A 49 1.36 -3.59 -2.84
C GLY A 49 1.41 -5.04 -3.32
N VAL A 50 2.53 -5.44 -3.92
CA VAL A 50 2.70 -6.75 -4.58
C VAL A 50 2.15 -7.88 -3.70
N GLU A 51 1.07 -8.51 -4.15
CA GLU A 51 0.44 -9.62 -3.45
C GLU A 51 0.98 -10.95 -3.99
N THR A 52 1.44 -11.83 -3.10
CA THR A 52 1.78 -13.22 -3.43
C THR A 52 0.66 -14.11 -2.92
N PRO A 53 -0.25 -14.60 -3.78
CA PRO A 53 -1.35 -15.44 -3.35
C PRO A 53 -0.86 -16.84 -2.95
N PHE A 54 -1.44 -17.38 -1.86
CA PHE A 54 -1.24 -18.76 -1.43
C PHE A 54 -2.60 -19.46 -1.29
N TYR A 55 -2.73 -20.66 -1.86
CA TYR A 55 -3.98 -21.41 -1.88
C TYR A 55 -3.92 -22.64 -0.98
N LYS A 56 -4.93 -22.80 -0.12
CA LYS A 56 -5.11 -24.00 0.71
C LYS A 56 -6.11 -24.98 0.13
N ASN A 57 -7.11 -24.49 -0.62
CA ASN A 57 -8.15 -25.29 -1.29
C ASN A 57 -8.85 -26.32 -0.39
N VAL A 58 -9.16 -25.95 0.87
CA VAL A 58 -9.90 -26.81 1.81
C VAL A 58 -11.26 -26.21 2.15
N GLN A 59 -12.24 -27.08 2.36
CA GLN A 59 -13.50 -26.68 2.99
C GLN A 59 -13.28 -26.49 4.49
N LEU A 60 -13.59 -25.30 5.00
CA LEU A 60 -13.64 -25.05 6.45
C LEU A 60 -14.99 -25.55 7.00
N LYS A 61 -14.95 -26.28 8.11
CA LYS A 61 -16.13 -26.80 8.81
C LYS A 61 -16.20 -26.24 10.21
N SER A 62 -17.41 -25.96 10.69
CA SER A 62 -17.63 -25.47 12.05
C SER A 62 -17.05 -26.46 13.07
N GLY A 63 -16.37 -25.94 14.09
CA GLY A 63 -15.75 -26.73 15.15
C GLY A 63 -14.48 -27.50 14.77
N ILE A 64 -14.06 -27.46 13.49
CA ILE A 64 -12.84 -28.15 13.03
C ILE A 64 -11.79 -27.09 12.65
N PRO A 65 -10.80 -26.82 13.51
CA PRO A 65 -9.75 -25.85 13.21
C PRO A 65 -8.87 -26.34 12.04
N SER A 66 -8.39 -25.41 11.22
CA SER A 66 -7.58 -25.72 10.04
C SER A 66 -6.36 -24.77 9.96
N ALA A 67 -5.16 -25.26 10.27
CA ALA A 67 -3.94 -24.45 10.30
C ALA A 67 -3.41 -24.13 8.88
N PHE A 68 -3.10 -22.86 8.61
CA PHE A 68 -2.50 -22.40 7.35
C PHE A 68 -1.31 -21.51 7.67
N THR A 69 -0.14 -21.84 7.13
CA THR A 69 1.10 -21.11 7.39
C THR A 69 1.55 -20.43 6.11
N VAL A 70 1.76 -19.11 6.18
CA VAL A 70 2.41 -18.32 5.13
C VAL A 70 3.77 -17.90 5.67
N SER A 71 4.84 -18.26 4.97
CA SER A 71 6.20 -17.84 5.30
C SER A 71 6.71 -16.93 4.19
N ASN A 72 6.70 -15.62 4.46
CA ASN A 72 7.26 -14.62 3.57
C ASN A 72 7.97 -13.54 4.42
N PRO A 73 9.30 -13.49 4.44
CA PRO A 73 10.06 -12.56 5.28
C PRO A 73 9.89 -11.09 4.86
N ASN A 74 9.36 -10.85 3.67
CA ASN A 74 9.12 -9.51 3.13
C ASN A 74 7.63 -9.11 3.19
N ALA A 75 6.79 -9.88 3.87
CA ALA A 75 5.37 -9.56 3.98
C ALA A 75 5.10 -8.63 5.17
N ASP A 76 4.53 -7.46 4.88
CA ASP A 76 4.10 -6.51 5.92
C ASP A 76 2.63 -6.72 6.33
N ARG A 77 1.86 -7.49 5.55
CA ARG A 77 0.43 -7.74 5.76
C ARG A 77 -0.03 -9.08 5.20
N VAL A 78 -1.07 -9.63 5.81
CA VAL A 78 -1.77 -10.85 5.35
C VAL A 78 -3.23 -10.53 5.11
N ARG A 79 -3.75 -10.88 3.92
CA ARG A 79 -5.17 -10.83 3.57
C ARG A 79 -5.69 -12.25 3.43
N ILE A 80 -6.81 -12.56 4.09
CA ILE A 80 -7.46 -13.88 4.00
C ILE A 80 -8.73 -13.72 3.18
N ILE A 81 -8.84 -14.47 2.08
CA ILE A 81 -10.04 -14.53 1.24
C ILE A 81 -10.75 -15.84 1.54
N LEU A 82 -12.00 -15.75 1.99
CA LEU A 82 -12.89 -16.89 2.19
C LEU A 82 -14.01 -16.83 1.15
N ALA A 83 -14.23 -17.94 0.46
CA ALA A 83 -15.36 -18.10 -0.44
C ALA A 83 -16.41 -19.00 0.23
N VAL A 84 -17.67 -18.59 0.14
CA VAL A 84 -18.82 -19.44 0.47
C VAL A 84 -19.43 -19.93 -0.84
N ASN A 85 -19.76 -21.22 -0.91
CA ASN A 85 -20.58 -21.72 -2.00
C ASN A 85 -21.99 -21.15 -1.78
N SER A 86 -22.43 -20.22 -2.63
CA SER A 86 -23.83 -19.78 -2.64
C SER A 86 -24.71 -20.94 -3.06
N LEU A 87 -25.85 -21.12 -2.39
CA LEU A 87 -26.92 -21.92 -2.98
C LEU A 87 -27.48 -21.11 -4.17
N LEU A 88 -27.34 -21.61 -5.39
CA LEU A 88 -28.21 -21.17 -6.48
C LEU A 88 -29.61 -21.65 -6.10
N SER A 89 -30.50 -20.73 -5.72
CA SER A 89 -31.94 -21.00 -5.61
C SER A 89 -32.55 -21.17 -6.99
#